data_AF-A0A089PBL8-F1
#
_entry.id   AF-A0A089PBL8-F1
#
_cell.length_a   1.000
_cell.length_b   1.000
_cell.length_c   1.000
_cell.angle_alpha   90.00
_cell.angle_beta   90.00
_cell.angle_gamma   90.00
#
_symmetry.space_group_name_H-M   'P 1'
#
loop_
_entity.id
_entity.type
_entity.pdbx_description
1 polymer ?
#
loop_
_entity_poly.entity_id
_entity_poly.type
_entity_poly.pdbx_seq_one_letter_code
_entity_poly.pdbx_strand_id
1 'polypeptide(L)'
;MKEPKREALPTITGWLVAPTRDFCLFFIRDPKSSVGYPSVLSQLWYCTIEGSPTKLKNTRRIDLNSAEETWRELISNGWELVEDQINDDAA
;
A
#
# COMPACT_ATOMS: atom_id res chain seq x y z
N MET A 1 18.50 -13.85 -24.25
CA MET A 1 17.68 -14.48 -23.20
C MET A 1 16.79 -13.41 -22.63
N LYS A 2 15.49 -13.42 -22.95
CA LYS A 2 14.53 -12.48 -22.35
C LYS A 2 14.22 -13.04 -20.98
N GLU A 3 14.62 -12.33 -19.93
CA GLU A 3 14.23 -12.63 -18.56
C GLU A 3 12.71 -12.81 -18.53
N PRO A 4 12.17 -13.83 -17.82
CA PRO A 4 10.74 -13.92 -17.67
C PRO A 4 10.33 -12.66 -16.93
N LYS A 5 9.53 -11.84 -17.61
CA LYS A 5 8.84 -10.68 -17.05
C LYS A 5 7.95 -11.27 -15.96
N ARG A 6 8.53 -11.44 -14.76
CA ARG A 6 7.88 -12.04 -13.59
C ARG A 6 6.55 -11.34 -13.51
N GLU A 7 5.50 -12.10 -13.78
CA GLU A 7 4.12 -11.64 -13.70
C GLU A 7 4.03 -10.88 -12.39
N ALA A 8 3.91 -9.56 -12.50
CA ALA A 8 3.82 -8.68 -11.36
C ALA A 8 2.48 -9.04 -10.74
N LEU A 9 2.51 -9.97 -9.78
CA LEU A 9 1.41 -10.27 -8.87
C LEU A 9 0.75 -8.93 -8.52
N PRO A 10 -0.60 -8.85 -8.50
CA PRO A 10 -1.32 -7.61 -8.25
C PRO A 10 -0.67 -6.93 -7.05
N THR A 11 0.03 -5.84 -7.32
CA THR A 11 1.05 -5.38 -6.40
C THR A 11 0.27 -4.69 -5.29
N ILE A 12 0.14 -5.36 -4.14
CA ILE A 12 -0.38 -4.80 -2.86
C ILE A 12 0.57 -3.71 -2.38
N THR A 13 0.67 -2.67 -3.19
CA THR A 13 1.53 -1.51 -3.04
C THR A 13 0.72 -0.35 -3.54
N GLY A 14 0.40 0.56 -2.65
CA GLY A 14 -0.54 1.63 -2.93
C GLY A 14 -1.07 2.26 -1.66
N TRP A 15 -1.75 3.37 -1.87
CA TRP A 15 -2.27 4.23 -0.82
C TRP A 15 -3.76 4.00 -0.64
N LEU A 16 -4.16 3.49 0.52
CA LEU A 16 -5.57 3.33 0.90
C LEU A 16 -5.97 4.47 1.82
N VAL A 17 -7.02 5.20 1.46
CA VAL A 17 -7.61 6.24 2.30
C VAL A 17 -8.87 5.69 2.95
N ALA A 18 -9.01 5.90 4.26
CA ALA A 18 -10.25 5.55 4.95
C ALA A 18 -11.40 6.38 4.38
N PRO A 19 -12.63 5.84 4.30
CA PRO A 19 -13.79 6.61 3.82
C PRO A 19 -14.07 7.84 4.70
N THR A 20 -13.66 7.80 5.97
CA THR A 20 -13.78 8.94 6.88
C THR A 20 -12.71 10.02 6.67
N ARG A 21 -11.68 9.72 5.85
CA ARG A 21 -10.50 10.56 5.55
C ARG A 21 -9.65 10.96 6.75
N ASP A 22 -9.88 10.38 7.93
CA ASP A 22 -9.04 10.60 9.12
C ASP A 22 -7.70 9.86 9.07
N PHE A 23 -7.65 8.75 8.32
CA PHE A 23 -6.51 7.84 8.27
C PHE A 23 -6.23 7.38 6.86
N CYS A 24 -4.95 7.11 6.59
CA CYS A 24 -4.52 6.45 5.38
C CYS A 24 -3.50 5.37 5.69
N LEU A 25 -3.54 4.30 4.92
CA LEU A 25 -2.64 3.18 5.01
C LEU A 25 -1.84 3.08 3.72
N PHE A 26 -0.53 3.07 3.86
CA PHE A 26 0.38 2.87 2.75
C PHE A 26 1.00 1.49 2.84
N PHE A 27 0.84 0.70 1.80
CA PHE A 27 1.46 -0.60 1.69
C PHE A 27 2.66 -0.49 0.75
N ILE A 28 3.82 -0.89 1.24
CA ILE A 28 5.08 -0.90 0.52
C ILE A 28 5.61 -2.33 0.56
N ARG A 29 5.68 -2.99 -0.59
CA ARG A 29 6.38 -4.27 -0.66
C ARG A 29 7.88 -4.05 -0.50
N ASP A 30 8.51 -4.79 0.41
CA ASP A 30 9.97 -4.68 0.58
C ASP A 30 10.68 -5.38 -0.60
N PRO A 31 11.40 -4.65 -1.46
CA PRO A 31 12.04 -5.25 -2.64
C PRO A 31 13.25 -6.13 -2.28
N LYS A 32 13.75 -6.02 -1.03
CA LYS A 32 14.84 -6.83 -0.49
C LYS A 32 14.35 -8.11 0.20
N SER A 33 13.05 -8.32 0.30
CA SER A 33 12.51 -9.51 0.97
C SER A 33 12.76 -10.73 0.11
N SER A 34 13.47 -11.73 0.66
CA SER A 34 13.79 -12.99 -0.01
C SER A 34 12.55 -13.61 -0.65
N VAL A 35 12.70 -14.18 -1.85
CA VAL A 35 11.63 -14.79 -2.66
C VAL A 35 10.78 -15.81 -1.88
N GLY A 36 11.32 -16.41 -0.81
CA GLY A 36 10.60 -17.34 0.06
C GLY A 36 9.72 -16.73 1.17
N TYR A 37 9.96 -15.48 1.57
CA TYR A 37 9.17 -14.78 2.61
C TYR A 37 8.98 -13.30 2.22
N PRO A 38 8.09 -13.01 1.26
CA PRO A 38 7.76 -11.63 0.91
C PRO A 38 7.09 -10.95 2.11
N SER A 39 7.69 -9.86 2.58
CA SER A 39 7.10 -8.97 3.59
C SER A 39 6.62 -7.67 2.96
N VAL A 40 5.57 -7.12 3.54
CA VAL A 40 4.99 -5.83 3.20
C VAL A 40 5.08 -4.93 4.42
N LEU A 41 5.61 -3.73 4.22
CA LEU A 41 5.51 -2.65 5.19
C LEU A 41 4.16 -1.98 5.03
N SER A 42 3.35 -2.02 6.08
CA SER A 42 2.13 -1.25 6.21
C SER A 42 2.40 -0.04 7.10
N GLN A 43 2.26 1.16 6.55
CA GLN A 43 2.43 2.42 7.26
C GLN A 43 1.07 3.08 7.44
N LEU A 44 0.65 3.27 8.67
CA LEU A 44 -0.56 4.01 9.03
C LEU A 44 -0.19 5.48 9.23
N TRP A 45 -0.82 6.34 8.45
CA TRP A 45 -0.71 7.79 8.49
C TRP A 45 -2.03 8.40 8.94
N TYR A 46 -1.93 9.55 9.61
CA TYR A 46 -3.06 10.46 9.76
C TYR A 46 -3.29 11.17 8.43
N CYS A 47 -4.55 11.32 8.06
CA CYS A 47 -4.95 12.04 6.86
C CYS A 47 -5.76 13.28 7.18
N THR A 48 -5.59 14.29 6.33
CA THR A 48 -6.46 15.47 6.32
C THR A 48 -7.78 15.13 5.64
N ILE A 49 -8.76 16.00 5.80
CA ILE A 49 -10.05 15.91 5.09
C ILE A 49 -9.89 15.87 3.56
N GLU A 50 -8.76 16.37 3.05
CA GLU A 50 -8.36 16.33 1.65
C GLU A 50 -7.76 14.98 1.21
N GLY A 51 -7.51 14.06 2.15
CA GLY A 51 -6.92 12.74 1.89
C GLY A 51 -5.39 12.75 1.89
N SER A 52 -4.74 13.86 2.26
CA SER A 52 -3.29 13.98 2.24
C SER A 52 -2.67 13.45 3.54
N PRO A 53 -1.57 12.66 3.47
CA PRO A 53 -0.85 12.24 4.67
C PRO A 53 -0.21 13.42 5.40
N THR A 54 -0.40 13.46 6.71
CA THR A 54 0.23 14.48 7.56
C THR A 54 1.29 13.89 8.47
N LYS A 55 0.92 12.87 9.25
CA LYS A 55 1.81 12.32 10.27
C LYS A 55 1.76 10.81 10.28
N LEU A 56 2.95 10.20 10.24
CA LEU A 56 3.08 8.76 10.42
C LEU A 56 2.70 8.38 11.86
N LYS A 57 1.66 7.55 11.99
CA LYS A 57 1.17 7.05 13.28
C LYS A 57 1.85 5.76 13.66
N ASN A 58 1.93 4.82 12.72
CA ASN A 58 2.47 3.50 12.98
C ASN A 58 3.10 2.92 11.71
N THR A 59 4.14 2.11 11.87
CA THR A 59 4.71 1.31 10.80
C THR A 59 4.81 -0.12 11.29
N ARG A 60 4.23 -1.04 10.52
CA ARG A 60 4.26 -2.47 10.81
C ARG A 60 4.78 -3.21 9.60
N ARG A 61 5.58 -4.23 9.84
CA ARG A 61 5.95 -5.20 8.82
C ARG A 61 5.05 -6.42 9.00
N ILE A 62 4.36 -6.78 7.94
CA ILE A 62 3.47 -7.94 7.88
C ILE A 62 3.87 -8.82 6.70
N ASP A 63 3.57 -10.10 6.77
CA ASP A 63 3.74 -11.03 5.66
C ASP A 63 2.76 -10.73 4.52
N LEU A 64 3.13 -11.12 3.30
CA LEU A 64 2.36 -10.85 2.09
C LEU A 64 0.91 -11.34 2.21
N ASN A 65 0.68 -12.55 2.70
CA ASN A 65 -0.65 -13.13 2.83
C ASN A 65 -1.54 -12.31 3.78
N SER A 66 -1.01 -11.94 4.96
CA SER A 66 -1.75 -11.07 5.89
C SER A 66 -1.99 -9.68 5.30
N ALA A 67 -1.05 -9.16 4.50
CA ALA A 67 -1.22 -7.88 3.81
C ALA A 67 -2.33 -7.94 2.76
N GLU A 68 -2.43 -9.02 1.98
CA GLU A 68 -3.50 -9.21 1.00
C GLU A 68 -4.87 -9.31 1.67
N GLU A 69 -4.99 -10.10 2.74
CA GLU A 69 -6.23 -10.22 3.50
C GLU A 69 -6.64 -8.85 4.08
N THR A 70 -5.70 -8.16 4.74
CA THR A 70 -5.94 -6.82 5.28
C THR A 70 -6.37 -5.84 4.18
N TRP A 71 -5.69 -5.86 3.02
CA TRP A 71 -6.03 -4.99 1.89
C TRP A 71 -7.44 -5.24 1.39
N ARG A 72 -7.82 -6.51 1.19
CA ARG A 72 -9.16 -6.90 0.74
C ARG A 72 -10.23 -6.49 1.75
N GLU A 73 -9.97 -6.67 3.04
CA GLU A 73 -10.86 -6.22 4.11
C GLU A 73 -11.03 -4.70 4.09
N LEU A 74 -9.95 -3.93 3.92
CA LEU A 74 -10.02 -2.46 3.85
C LEU A 74 -10.86 -2.00 2.66
N ILE A 75 -10.61 -2.54 1.46
CA ILE A 75 -11.42 -2.24 0.27
C ILE A 75 -12.90 -2.58 0.51
N SER A 76 -13.18 -3.74 1.12
CA SER A 76 -14.55 -4.16 1.47
C SER A 76 -15.21 -3.23 2.49
N ASN A 77 -14.43 -2.63 3.39
CA ASN A 77 -14.89 -1.61 4.35
C ASN A 77 -15.05 -0.22 3.72
N GLY A 78 -14.90 -0.08 2.40
CA GLY A 78 -15.06 1.18 1.68
C GLY A 78 -13.81 2.08 1.73
N TRP A 79 -12.63 1.52 2.00
CA TRP A 79 -11.39 2.25 1.79
C TRP A 79 -11.13 2.41 0.30
N GLU A 80 -10.72 3.59 -0.10
CA GLU A 80 -10.49 3.93 -1.49
C GLU A 80 -8.99 3.87 -1.81
N LEU A 81 -8.66 3.21 -2.92
CA LEU A 81 -7.30 3.20 -3.44
C LEU A 81 -7.03 4.53 -4.16
N VAL A 82 -6.07 5.29 -3.64
CA VAL A 82 -5.55 6.49 -4.28
C VAL A 82 -4.31 6.09 -5.06
N GLU A 83 -4.51 5.79 -6.34
CA GLU A 83 -3.41 5.58 -7.30
C GLU A 83 -2.90 6.93 -7.86
N ASP A 84 -3.65 8.01 -7.65
CA ASP A 84 -3.46 9.33 -8.26
C ASP A 84 -2.42 10.22 -7.54
N GLN A 85 -1.33 9.63 -7.02
CA GLN A 85 -0.17 10.41 -6.57
C GLN A 85 1.13 10.06 -7.30
N ILE A 86 1.07 9.16 -8.29
CA ILE A 86 2.22 8.77 -9.13
C ILE A 86 1.88 9.00 -10.62
N ASN A 87 1.52 10.22 -10.94
CA ASN A 87 1.51 10.84 -12.28
C ASN A 87 1.23 12.32 -11.99
N ASP A 88 1.98 13.35 -12.37
CA ASP A 88 2.85 13.59 -13.50
C ASP A 88 3.64 14.88 -13.11
N ASP A 89 4.83 14.77 -12.52
CA ASP A 89 5.73 15.94 -12.37
C ASP A 89 7.18 15.47 -12.36
N ALA A 90 7.64 15.11 -13.55
CA ALA A 90 9.04 15.16 -13.93
C ALA A 90 9.09 15.46 -15.44
N ALA A 91 8.57 16.63 -15.80
CA ALA A 91 8.77 17.26 -17.10
C ALA A 91 10.17 17.87 -17.20
#